data_AF-A0A6M7WYC0-F1
#
_entry.id   AF-A0A6M7WYC0-F1
#
_cell.length_a   1.000
_cell.length_b   1.000
_cell.length_c   1.000
_cell.angle_alpha   90.00
_cell.angle_beta   90.00
_cell.angle_gamma   90.00
#
_symmetry.space_group_name_H-M   'P 1'
#
loop_
_entity.id
_entity.type
_entity.pdbx_description
1 polymer ?
#
loop_
_entity_poly.entity_id
_entity_poly.type
_entity_poly.pdbx_seq_one_letter_code
_entity_poly.pdbx_strand_id
1 'polypeptide(L)' 'MAYMVIWYGKEGIVEKTPFDAERAARDHALATFLARKQNDGIVGVEVRKDDGTVVFSQAGAS' A
#
# COMPACT_ATOMS: atom_id res chain seq x y z
N MET A 1 7.91 -2.08 -15.87
CA MET A 1 7.59 -1.00 -14.91
C MET A 1 7.09 -1.69 -13.67
N ALA A 2 7.86 -1.66 -12.59
CA ALA A 2 7.48 -2.32 -11.35
C ALA A 2 6.75 -1.30 -10.46
N TYR A 3 5.56 -1.66 -10.01
CA TYR A 3 4.82 -0.92 -9.01
C TYR A 3 5.12 -1.53 -7.64
N MET A 4 5.13 -0.72 -6.61
CA MET A 4 5.42 -1.15 -5.26
C MET A 4 4.30 -0.69 -4.34
N VAL A 5 3.61 -1.65 -3.73
CA VAL A 5 2.69 -1.38 -2.63
C VAL A 5 3.49 -1.25 -1.35
N ILE A 6 3.36 -0.13 -0.66
CA ILE A 6 4.03 0.15 0.61
C ILE A 6 2.96 0.27 1.69
N TRP A 7 3.07 -0.57 2.71
CA TRP A 7 2.19 -0.58 3.86
C TRP A 7 2.81 0.22 5.00
N TYR A 8 2.03 1.09 5.61
CA TYR A 8 2.42 1.94 6.73
C TYR A 8 1.65 1.54 7.98
N GLY A 9 2.38 1.21 9.03
CA GLY A 9 1.88 1.09 10.40
C GLY A 9 2.14 2.38 11.18
N LYS A 10 1.78 2.38 12.46
CA LYS A 10 1.97 3.55 13.34
C LYS A 10 3.44 3.97 13.49
N GLU A 11 4.37 3.02 13.36
CA GLU A 11 5.81 3.25 13.55
C GLU A 11 6.56 3.48 12.24
N GLY A 12 5.90 3.41 11.08
CA GLY A 12 6.51 3.61 9.77
C GLY A 12 6.16 2.52 8.75
N ILE A 13 7.09 2.24 7.84
CA ILE A 13 6.89 1.23 6.78
C ILE A 13 6.93 -0.17 7.39
N VAL A 14 5.84 -0.92 7.20
CA VAL A 14 5.69 -2.29 7.67
C VAL A 14 6.11 -3.28 6.59
N GLU A 15 5.68 -3.08 5.35
CA GLU A 15 5.94 -4.02 4.26
C GLU A 15 5.99 -3.31 2.91
N LYS A 16 6.77 -3.87 1.97
CA LYS A 16 6.83 -3.44 0.57
C LYS A 16 6.65 -4.64 -0.35
N THR A 17 5.68 -4.56 -1.25
CA THR A 17 5.33 -5.67 -2.15
C THR A 17 5.42 -5.20 -3.61
N PRO A 18 6.25 -5.83 -4.45
CA PRO A 18 6.36 -5.49 -5.87
C PRO A 18 5.21 -6.09 -6.69
N PHE A 19 4.82 -5.39 -7.75
CA PHE A 19 3.76 -5.76 -8.68
C PHE A 19 4.14 -5.36 -10.10
N ASP A 20 3.73 -6.16 -11.08
CA ASP A 20 4.02 -5.89 -12.50
C ASP A 20 3.10 -4.84 -13.14
N ALA A 21 1.96 -4.53 -12.49
CA ALA A 21 0.96 -3.60 -13.02
C ALA A 21 0.34 -2.73 -11.92
N GLU A 22 0.08 -1.45 -12.24
CA GLU A 22 -0.52 -0.46 -11.32
C GLU A 22 -1.86 -0.95 -10.79
N ARG A 23 -2.69 -1.44 -11.71
CA ARG A 23 -4.03 -1.92 -11.40
C ARG A 23 -3.97 -3.10 -10.43
N ALA A 24 -3.07 -4.05 -10.64
CA ALA A 24 -2.90 -5.19 -9.74
C ALA A 24 -2.45 -4.74 -8.34
N ALA A 25 -1.49 -3.80 -8.27
CA ALA A 25 -1.03 -3.21 -7.03
C ALA A 25 -2.15 -2.49 -6.27
N ARG A 26 -2.95 -1.68 -6.98
CA ARG A 26 -4.07 -0.92 -6.43
C ARG A 26 -5.21 -1.83 -5.97
N ASP A 27 -5.61 -2.80 -6.79
CA ASP A 27 -6.67 -3.75 -6.46
C ASP A 27 -6.27 -4.58 -5.23
N HIS A 28 -5.01 -5.01 -5.15
CA HIS A 28 -4.46 -5.67 -3.97
C HIS A 28 -4.48 -4.76 -2.73
N ALA A 29 -3.97 -3.54 -2.85
CA ALA A 29 -3.98 -2.57 -1.75
C ALA A 29 -5.40 -2.34 -1.22
N LEU A 30 -6.39 -2.11 -2.09
CA LEU A 30 -7.78 -1.90 -1.71
C LEU A 30 -8.41 -3.13 -1.04
N ALA A 31 -8.22 -4.32 -1.63
CA ALA A 31 -8.80 -5.56 -1.11
C ALA A 31 -8.22 -5.95 0.26
N THR A 32 -6.95 -5.64 0.49
CA THR A 32 -6.22 -6.07 1.68
C THR A 32 -6.19 -5.00 2.79
N PHE A 33 -6.40 -3.72 2.45
CA PHE A 33 -6.27 -2.61 3.40
C PHE A 33 -7.21 -2.72 4.61
N LEU A 34 -8.48 -3.10 4.42
CA LEU A 34 -9.42 -3.19 5.53
C LEU A 34 -9.02 -4.27 6.54
N ALA A 35 -8.64 -5.45 6.04
CA ALA A 35 -8.20 -6.57 6.88
C ALA A 35 -6.90 -6.23 7.63
N ARG A 36 -5.93 -5.64 6.94
CA ARG A 36 -4.67 -5.22 7.56
C ARG A 36 -4.81 -4.05 8.53
N LYS A 37 -5.75 -3.13 8.29
CA LYS A 37 -6.06 -2.05 9.24
C LYS A 37 -6.55 -2.62 10.57
N GLN A 38 -7.39 -3.65 10.53
CA GLN A 38 -7.98 -4.25 11.73
C GLN A 38 -7.03 -5.22 12.45
N ASN A 39 -6.30 -6.05 11.70
CA ASN A 39 -5.50 -7.14 12.27
C ASN A 39 -4.03 -6.76 12.50
N ASP A 40 -3.44 -5.97 11.60
CA ASP A 40 -2.00 -5.72 11.56
C ASP A 40 -1.64 -4.29 12.00
N GLY A 41 -2.63 -3.48 12.38
CA GLY A 41 -2.42 -2.09 12.81
C GLY A 41 -1.95 -1.16 11.70
N ILE A 42 -2.18 -1.52 10.43
CA ILE A 42 -1.89 -0.67 9.28
C ILE A 42 -2.74 0.60 9.32
N VAL A 43 -2.08 1.75 9.20
CA VAL A 43 -2.70 3.08 9.18
C VAL A 43 -2.74 3.67 7.78
N GLY A 44 -1.90 3.18 6.86
CA GLY A 44 -1.85 3.67 5.49
C GLY A 44 -1.29 2.67 4.50
N VAL A 45 -1.60 2.87 3.23
CA VAL A 45 -1.03 2.15 2.11
C VAL A 45 -0.78 3.10 0.95
N GLU A 46 0.32 2.92 0.25
CA GLU A 46 0.64 3.65 -0.97
C GLU A 46 1.01 2.67 -2.07
N VAL A 47 0.74 3.05 -3.32
CA VAL A 47 1.31 2.41 -4.50
C VAL A 47 2.23 3.42 -5.15
N ARG A 48 3.49 3.03 -5.31
CA ARG A 48 4.53 3.83 -5.94
C ARG A 48 5.05 3.17 -7.21
N LYS A 49 5.50 3.96 -8.17
CA LYS A 49 6.31 3.51 -9.31
C LYS A 49 7.77 3.34 -8.90
N ASP A 50 8.57 2.72 -9.75
CA ASP A 50 10.02 2.57 -9.54
C ASP A 50 10.77 3.91 -9.46
N ASP A 51 10.26 4.95 -10.11
CA ASP A 51 10.77 6.32 -10.05
C ASP A 51 10.42 7.06 -8.74
N GLY A 52 9.68 6.41 -7.83
CA GLY A 52 9.24 6.96 -6.55
C GLY A 52 7.92 7.74 -6.61
N THR A 53 7.31 7.90 -7.78
CA THR A 53 6.02 8.58 -7.95
C THR A 53 4.91 7.80 -7.25
N VAL A 54 4.18 8.45 -6.35
CA VAL A 54 2.98 7.90 -5.71
C VAL A 54 1.80 8.00 -6.68
N VAL A 55 1.25 6.85 -7.09
CA VAL A 55 0.08 6.77 -7.98
C VAL A 55 -1.22 6.48 -7.24
N PHE A 56 -1.12 5.94 -6.03
CA PHE A 56 -2.25 5.71 -5.16
C PHE A 56 -1.80 5.86 -3.70
N SER A 57 -2.65 6.45 -2.88
CA SER A 57 -2.42 6.56 -1.44
C SER A 57 -3.75 6.49 -0.73
N GLN A 58 -3.84 5.65 0.30
CA GLN A 58 -5.01 5.53 1.14
C GLN A 58 -4.57 5.45 2.60
N ALA A 59 -4.99 6.45 3.38
CA ALA A 59 -4.83 6.47 4.82
C ALA A 59 -6.17 6.13 5.48
N GLY A 60 -6.12 5.31 6.52
CA GLY A 60 -7.29 4.97 7.29
C GLY A 60 -7.49 6.05 8.34
N ALA A 61 -8.33 7.04 8.06
CA ALA A 61 -8.81 7.94 9.10
C ALA A 61 -9.40 7.09 10.24
N SER A 62 -8.98 7.41 11.46
CA SER A 62 -9.45 6.85 12.72
C SER A 62 -10.90 7.23 12.97
#